data_AF-T0ZJM1-F1
#
_entry.id   AF-T0ZJM1-F1
#
_cell.length_a   1.000
_cell.length_b   1.000
_cell.length_c   1.000
_cell.angle_alpha   90.00
_cell.angle_beta   90.00
_cell.angle_gamma   90.00
#
_symmetry.space_group_name_H-M   'P 1'
#
loop_
_entity.id
_entity.type
_entity.pdbx_description
1 polymer ?
#
loop_
_entity_poly.entity_id
_entity_poly.type
_entity_poly.pdbx_seq_one_letter_code
_entity_poly.pdbx_strand_id
1 'polypeptide(L)'
;VSYGGKIYGIAITPGFTKIFAAPGTYNLTFSKDYYNSTVITEHMTRNLTENVGLFPTSVNVSEVYLAGVSFFFPIGYLSLYVSWTLPSQPGVGVFRIDYSTNANMSGFSYVVVPATASYTVLFPVTPAATYYVQVLSVLASNQIVASKIFTLNASSLPDILINLAMYIGIITYLVVAVRILRRAFKKKRTV
;
A
#
# COMPACT_ATOMS: atom_id res chain seq x y z
N VAL A 1 -8.88 33.01 21.18
CA VAL A 1 -9.38 33.94 22.24
C VAL A 1 -10.72 34.50 21.83
N SER A 2 -11.54 34.78 22.87
CA SER A 2 -14.24 35.33 23.64
C SER A 2 -14.74 36.44 24.70
N TYR A 3 -15.26 37.55 24.19
CA TYR A 3 -15.77 38.69 24.96
C TYR A 3 -17.07 39.14 24.31
N GLY A 4 -18.16 39.22 25.10
CA GLY A 4 -19.50 39.51 24.57
C GLY A 4 -20.15 38.34 23.81
N GLY A 5 -20.15 37.12 24.37
CA GLY A 5 -21.06 36.04 23.95
C GLY A 5 -20.66 35.21 22.72
N LYS A 6 -19.38 35.21 22.33
CA LYS A 6 -18.85 34.38 21.23
C LYS A 6 -18.25 33.06 21.76
N ILE A 7 -17.83 32.13 20.90
CA ILE A 7 -17.12 30.90 21.31
C ILE A 7 -15.60 31.11 21.17
N TYR A 8 -14.83 30.69 22.17
CA TYR A 8 -13.38 30.96 22.26
C TYR A 8 -12.53 29.69 22.21
N GLY A 9 -12.04 29.31 21.02
CA GLY A 9 -11.12 28.18 20.84
C GLY A 9 -9.63 28.55 20.93
N ILE A 10 -8.80 27.56 21.31
CA ILE A 10 -7.33 27.53 21.18
C ILE A 10 -6.91 26.08 20.82
N ALA A 11 -6.17 25.90 19.72
CA ALA A 11 -5.49 24.63 19.44
C ALA A 11 -4.24 24.50 20.31
N ILE A 12 -4.11 23.41 21.07
CA ILE A 12 -2.98 23.17 21.99
C ILE A 12 -1.91 22.33 21.29
N THR A 13 -2.34 21.29 20.60
CA THR A 13 -1.52 20.40 19.74
C THR A 13 -2.36 19.95 18.54
N PRO A 14 -1.76 19.40 17.46
CA PRO A 14 -2.51 18.86 16.35
C PRO A 14 -3.56 17.83 16.81
N GLY A 15 -4.83 18.06 16.48
CA GLY A 15 -5.96 17.23 16.91
C GLY A 15 -6.63 17.65 18.24
N PHE A 16 -6.02 18.53 19.04
CA PHE A 16 -6.55 18.92 20.35
C PHE A 16 -6.85 20.42 20.44
N THR A 17 -8.14 20.76 20.47
CA THR A 17 -8.63 22.14 20.64
C THR A 17 -9.35 22.28 21.98
N LYS A 18 -8.92 23.24 22.80
CA LYS A 18 -9.62 23.63 24.03
C LYS A 18 -10.55 24.80 23.73
N ILE A 19 -11.83 24.62 24.07
CA ILE A 19 -12.89 25.62 23.85
C ILE A 19 -13.30 26.19 25.20
N PHE A 20 -13.49 27.50 25.24
CA PHE A 20 -14.03 28.25 26.37
C PHE A 20 -15.35 28.91 25.92
N ALA A 21 -16.40 28.72 26.72
CA ALA A 21 -17.71 29.35 26.56
C ALA A 21 -18.33 29.60 27.95
N ALA A 22 -19.41 30.38 27.99
CA ALA A 22 -20.20 30.57 29.20
C ALA A 22 -21.17 29.37 29.40
N PRO A 23 -21.85 29.24 30.56
CA PRO A 23 -22.90 28.25 30.72
C PRO A 23 -24.05 28.45 29.71
N GLY A 24 -24.33 27.42 28.91
CA GLY A 24 -25.32 27.48 27.83
C GLY A 24 -25.27 26.24 26.93
N THR A 25 -26.13 26.22 25.91
CA THR A 25 -26.15 25.16 24.89
C THR A 25 -25.57 25.69 23.58
N TYR A 26 -24.61 24.96 22.99
CA TYR A 26 -23.89 25.39 21.80
C TYR A 26 -23.76 24.27 20.77
N ASN A 27 -23.96 24.60 19.50
CA ASN A 27 -23.60 23.73 18.39
C ASN A 27 -22.12 23.95 18.05
N LEU A 28 -21.30 22.94 18.32
CA LEU A 28 -19.87 22.91 18.00
C LEU A 28 -19.69 22.27 16.62
N THR A 29 -19.31 23.10 15.65
CA THR A 29 -19.04 22.67 14.27
C THR A 29 -17.55 22.41 14.09
N PHE A 30 -17.19 21.17 13.75
CA PHE A 30 -15.83 20.72 13.49
C PHE A 30 -15.67 20.43 11.99
N SER A 31 -14.96 21.29 11.28
CA SER A 31 -14.73 21.18 9.84
C SER A 31 -13.25 21.35 9.48
N LYS A 32 -12.86 20.73 8.36
CA LYS A 32 -11.55 20.84 7.70
C LYS A 32 -11.72 20.36 6.26
N ASP A 33 -10.91 20.84 5.33
CA ASP A 33 -11.13 20.76 3.86
C ASP A 33 -11.22 19.34 3.24
N TYR A 34 -11.03 18.29 4.05
CA TYR A 34 -11.10 16.88 3.66
C TYR A 34 -12.05 16.05 4.54
N TYR A 35 -12.79 16.67 5.47
CA TYR A 35 -13.68 16.00 6.41
C TYR A 35 -15.10 16.57 6.37
N ASN A 36 -16.10 15.68 6.42
CA ASN A 36 -17.49 16.01 6.68
C ASN A 36 -17.56 16.84 7.97
N SER A 37 -18.30 17.94 7.90
CA SER A 37 -18.45 18.86 9.02
C SER A 37 -19.29 18.22 10.13
N THR A 38 -18.65 17.69 11.17
CA THR A 38 -19.35 17.12 12.33
C THR A 38 -19.90 18.24 13.19
N VAL A 39 -21.17 18.17 13.58
CA VAL A 39 -21.80 19.10 14.53
C VAL A 39 -22.22 18.34 15.79
N ILE A 40 -21.80 18.82 16.96
CA ILE A 40 -22.21 18.28 18.26
C ILE A 40 -22.91 19.39 19.05
N THR A 41 -24.09 19.13 19.59
CA THR A 41 -24.82 20.06 20.45
C THR A 41 -24.50 19.78 21.91
N GLU A 42 -23.68 20.64 22.53
CA GLU A 42 -23.23 20.47 23.91
C GLU A 42 -23.87 21.46 24.89
N HIS A 43 -24.16 20.98 26.11
CA HIS A 43 -24.71 21.78 27.19
C HIS A 43 -23.65 22.04 28.28
N MET A 44 -22.93 23.15 28.12
CA MET A 44 -21.68 23.48 28.83
C MET A 44 -21.91 23.98 30.27
N THR A 45 -22.49 23.13 31.12
CA THR A 45 -22.67 23.38 32.56
C THR A 45 -21.43 23.06 33.40
N ARG A 46 -20.45 22.36 32.81
CA ARG A 46 -19.20 21.91 33.45
C ARG A 46 -18.09 21.75 32.42
N ASN A 47 -16.85 21.57 32.88
CA ASN A 47 -15.76 21.12 32.02
C ASN A 47 -16.07 19.73 31.45
N LEU A 48 -15.83 19.55 30.15
CA LEU A 48 -16.06 18.31 29.40
C LEU A 48 -14.94 18.12 28.37
N THR A 49 -14.69 16.87 27.98
CA THR A 49 -13.74 16.50 26.91
C THR A 49 -14.43 15.54 25.96
N GLU A 50 -14.75 16.01 24.75
CA GLU A 50 -15.43 15.20 23.73
C GLU A 50 -14.49 14.71 22.63
N ASN A 51 -14.71 13.46 22.19
CA ASN A 51 -13.91 12.79 21.17
C ASN A 51 -14.64 12.83 19.82
N VAL A 52 -14.30 13.80 18.98
CA VAL A 52 -14.99 14.03 17.71
C VAL A 52 -14.43 13.13 16.60
N GLY A 53 -15.19 12.13 16.18
CA GLY A 53 -14.91 11.36 14.98
C GLY A 53 -15.09 12.21 13.71
N LEU A 54 -14.00 12.51 13.01
CA LEU A 54 -14.02 13.18 11.71
C LEU A 54 -13.99 12.15 10.58
N PHE A 55 -15.06 12.10 9.78
CA PHE A 55 -15.19 11.21 8.62
C PHE A 55 -14.91 12.00 7.33
N PRO A 56 -14.16 11.49 6.33
CA PRO A 56 -13.79 12.31 5.17
C PRO A 56 -15.00 12.79 4.34
N THR A 57 -14.99 14.04 3.86
CA THR A 57 -16.12 14.65 3.10
C THR A 57 -16.46 13.83 1.87
N SER A 58 -15.40 13.46 1.15
CA SER A 58 -15.41 12.54 0.04
C SER A 58 -14.52 11.34 0.37
N VAL A 59 -15.04 10.42 1.19
CA VAL A 59 -14.76 8.98 0.95
C VAL A 59 -15.47 8.58 -0.35
N ASN A 60 -15.15 9.24 -1.47
CA ASN A 60 -15.46 8.74 -2.80
C ASN A 60 -14.42 7.65 -3.10
N VAL A 61 -14.53 6.56 -2.34
CA VAL A 61 -13.97 5.26 -2.69
C VAL A 61 -14.86 4.70 -3.80
N SER A 62 -14.78 5.36 -4.96
CA SER A 62 -14.96 4.72 -6.25
C SER A 62 -13.87 3.64 -6.35
N GLU A 63 -14.18 2.49 -5.76
CA GLU A 63 -13.39 1.26 -5.65
C GLU A 63 -11.87 1.46 -5.62
N VAL A 64 -11.28 1.55 -4.41
CA VAL A 64 -9.81 1.61 -4.28
C VAL A 64 -9.20 0.44 -5.05
N TYR A 65 -8.27 0.81 -5.92
CA TYR A 65 -8.04 0.18 -7.21
C TYR A 65 -7.87 -1.33 -7.15
N LEU A 66 -8.55 -2.05 -8.05
CA LEU A 66 -8.27 -3.47 -8.29
C LEU A 66 -6.83 -3.61 -8.75
N ALA A 67 -5.99 -4.26 -7.94
CA ALA A 67 -4.61 -4.59 -8.30
C ALA A 67 -4.60 -5.59 -9.46
N GLY A 68 -4.65 -5.07 -10.68
CA GLY A 68 -4.58 -5.84 -11.91
C GLY A 68 -3.20 -6.47 -12.06
N VAL A 69 -3.04 -7.70 -11.59
CA VAL A 69 -1.83 -8.52 -11.76
C VAL A 69 -1.66 -8.85 -13.23
N SER A 70 -1.10 -7.89 -13.97
CA SER A 70 -0.75 -8.05 -15.37
C SER A 70 0.65 -8.65 -15.49
N PHE A 71 0.74 -9.75 -16.24
CA PHE A 71 1.95 -10.51 -16.58
C PHE A 71 2.69 -11.22 -15.42
N PHE A 72 2.52 -12.55 -15.41
CA PHE A 72 3.50 -13.50 -14.93
C PHE A 72 4.79 -13.36 -15.78
N PHE A 73 5.93 -13.07 -15.18
CA PHE A 73 7.23 -13.06 -15.87
C PHE A 73 8.17 -14.10 -15.24
N PRO A 74 8.81 -15.01 -16.01
CA PRO A 74 9.36 -16.26 -15.48
C PRO A 74 10.76 -16.13 -14.87
N ILE A 75 10.95 -15.24 -13.89
CA ILE A 75 12.22 -15.07 -13.15
C ILE A 75 12.05 -15.50 -11.69
N GLY A 76 11.89 -16.81 -11.50
CA GLY A 76 12.06 -17.49 -10.22
C GLY A 76 10.88 -17.47 -9.25
N TYR A 77 10.50 -18.65 -8.76
CA TYR A 77 9.42 -18.92 -7.80
C TYR A 77 9.61 -18.32 -6.39
N LEU A 78 10.65 -17.51 -6.21
CA LEU A 78 10.91 -16.72 -5.01
C LEU A 78 10.38 -15.28 -5.16
N SER A 79 9.71 -14.94 -6.27
CA SER A 79 9.18 -13.59 -6.51
C SER A 79 7.68 -13.57 -6.81
N LEU A 80 6.99 -12.51 -6.38
CA LEU A 80 5.66 -12.12 -6.86
C LEU A 80 5.69 -10.70 -7.41
N TYR A 81 5.25 -10.51 -8.65
CA TYR A 81 5.02 -9.19 -9.24
C TYR A 81 3.68 -8.63 -8.75
N VAL A 82 3.68 -7.40 -8.25
CA VAL A 82 2.49 -6.69 -7.77
C VAL A 82 2.43 -5.32 -8.43
N SER A 83 1.30 -4.98 -9.04
CA SER A 83 1.07 -3.71 -9.71
C SER A 83 -0.27 -3.06 -9.32
N TRP A 84 -0.26 -1.73 -9.32
CA TRP A 84 -1.38 -0.84 -8.99
C TRP A 84 -1.29 0.41 -9.88
N THR A 85 -2.35 1.19 -10.02
CA THR A 85 -2.22 2.53 -10.60
C THR A 85 -1.97 3.57 -9.53
N LEU A 86 -1.25 4.63 -9.89
CA LEU A 86 -1.13 5.82 -9.07
C LEU A 86 -2.52 6.44 -8.85
N PRO A 87 -2.92 6.78 -7.61
CA PRO A 87 -4.18 7.45 -7.36
C PRO A 87 -4.13 8.89 -7.87
N SER A 88 -5.27 9.45 -8.26
CA SER A 88 -5.38 10.85 -8.70
C SER A 88 -5.24 11.88 -7.56
N GLN A 89 -5.17 11.43 -6.29
CA GLN A 89 -4.99 12.32 -5.15
C GLN A 89 -3.55 12.87 -5.08
N PRO A 90 -3.35 14.19 -4.94
CA PRO A 90 -2.03 14.75 -4.70
C PRO A 90 -1.54 14.38 -3.28
N GLY A 91 -0.21 14.38 -3.08
CA GLY A 91 0.39 14.29 -1.74
C GLY A 91 0.72 12.88 -1.23
N VAL A 92 0.65 11.83 -2.07
CA VAL A 92 1.29 10.55 -1.76
C VAL A 92 2.81 10.74 -1.67
N GLY A 93 3.43 10.29 -0.58
CA GLY A 93 4.89 10.34 -0.37
C GLY A 93 5.59 9.03 -0.75
N VAL A 94 5.02 7.90 -0.32
CA VAL A 94 5.46 6.54 -0.67
C VAL A 94 4.27 5.59 -0.77
N PHE A 95 4.45 4.45 -1.44
CA PHE A 95 3.60 3.28 -1.24
C PHE A 95 4.31 2.28 -0.33
N ARG A 96 3.54 1.62 0.54
CA ARG A 96 3.94 0.42 1.29
C ARG A 96 3.09 -0.74 0.80
N ILE A 97 3.71 -1.87 0.47
CA ILE A 97 3.03 -3.08 0.02
C ILE A 97 3.22 -4.11 1.12
N ASP A 98 2.16 -4.39 1.87
CA ASP A 98 2.18 -5.40 2.93
C ASP A 98 1.75 -6.75 2.34
N TYR A 99 2.40 -7.83 2.77
CA TYR A 99 2.11 -9.19 2.33
C TYR A 99 2.30 -10.22 3.45
N SER A 100 1.38 -11.17 3.57
CA SER A 100 1.44 -12.28 4.53
C SER A 100 0.92 -13.57 3.88
N THR A 101 1.25 -14.74 4.43
CA THR A 101 0.56 -16.00 4.12
C THR A 101 -0.67 -16.22 5.02
N ASN A 102 -0.94 -15.32 5.96
CA ASN A 102 -2.12 -15.35 6.82
C ASN A 102 -3.23 -14.43 6.28
N ALA A 103 -4.45 -14.96 6.16
CA ALA A 103 -5.63 -14.23 5.66
C ALA A 103 -5.97 -12.95 6.44
N ASN A 104 -5.65 -12.93 7.75
CA ASN A 104 -5.89 -11.79 8.62
C ASN A 104 -4.73 -10.77 8.62
N MET A 105 -3.77 -10.90 7.70
CA MET A 105 -2.56 -10.07 7.58
C MET A 105 -1.70 -10.00 8.86
N SER A 106 -1.84 -10.95 9.78
CA SER A 106 -0.94 -11.07 10.91
C SER A 106 0.47 -11.50 10.44
N GLY A 107 1.50 -11.00 11.12
CA GLY A 107 2.91 -11.31 10.78
C GLY A 107 3.34 -10.87 9.38
N PHE A 108 2.74 -9.82 8.82
CA PHE A 108 3.05 -9.36 7.47
C PHE A 108 4.49 -8.85 7.32
N SER A 109 5.09 -9.17 6.17
CA SER A 109 6.27 -8.49 5.63
C SER A 109 5.83 -7.30 4.78
N TYR A 110 6.72 -6.34 4.53
CA TYR A 110 6.39 -5.19 3.68
C TYR A 110 7.56 -4.71 2.80
N VAL A 111 7.23 -4.07 1.68
CA VAL A 111 8.16 -3.34 0.81
C VAL A 111 7.71 -1.88 0.72
N VAL A 112 8.64 -0.93 0.76
CA VAL A 112 8.34 0.51 0.52
C VAL A 112 8.91 0.92 -0.84
N VAL A 113 8.13 1.67 -1.62
CA VAL A 113 8.54 2.20 -2.93
C VAL A 113 8.12 3.68 -3.08
N PRO A 114 8.78 4.47 -3.97
CA PRO A 114 8.44 5.88 -4.18
C PRO A 114 7.00 6.10 -4.65
N ALA A 115 6.44 7.29 -4.42
CA ALA A 115 5.10 7.68 -4.90
C ALA A 115 4.92 7.67 -6.44
N THR A 116 6.01 7.56 -7.21
CA THR A 116 5.98 7.40 -8.67
C THR A 116 5.94 5.94 -9.13
N ALA A 117 6.12 4.97 -8.24
CA ALA A 117 6.10 3.55 -8.58
C ALA A 117 4.66 3.03 -8.67
N SER A 118 4.36 2.32 -9.76
CA SER A 118 3.10 1.60 -10.02
C SER A 118 3.24 0.08 -9.88
N TYR A 119 4.43 -0.41 -9.50
CA TYR A 119 4.71 -1.83 -9.33
C TYR A 119 5.84 -2.08 -8.33
N THR A 120 5.90 -3.30 -7.83
CA THR A 120 7.04 -3.85 -7.08
C THR A 120 7.18 -5.35 -7.31
N VAL A 121 8.30 -5.91 -6.86
CA VAL A 121 8.54 -7.36 -6.82
C VAL A 121 8.76 -7.75 -5.37
N LEU A 122 7.85 -8.57 -4.83
CA LEU A 122 7.95 -9.12 -3.48
C LEU A 122 8.91 -10.32 -3.51
N PHE A 123 9.96 -10.30 -2.70
CA PHE A 123 10.97 -11.36 -2.63
C PHE A 123 11.58 -11.41 -1.20
N PRO A 124 11.90 -12.60 -0.65
CA PRO A 124 11.56 -13.92 -1.17
C PRO A 124 10.09 -14.29 -0.88
N VAL A 125 9.52 -15.18 -1.68
CA VAL A 125 8.23 -15.85 -1.42
C VAL A 125 8.38 -17.37 -1.47
N THR A 126 7.41 -18.08 -0.87
CA THR A 126 7.35 -19.54 -0.86
C THR A 126 6.54 -20.05 -2.07
N PRO A 127 7.06 -20.98 -2.89
CA PRO A 127 6.31 -21.60 -3.98
C PRO A 127 5.09 -22.38 -3.46
N ALA A 128 4.02 -22.47 -4.26
CA ALA A 128 2.74 -23.10 -3.94
C ALA A 128 2.00 -22.53 -2.71
N ALA A 129 2.45 -21.40 -2.14
CA ALA A 129 1.77 -20.74 -1.03
C ALA A 129 0.76 -19.67 -1.52
N THR A 130 -0.35 -19.55 -0.79
CA THR A 130 -1.27 -18.43 -0.92
C THR A 130 -0.75 -17.24 -0.12
N TYR A 131 -0.68 -16.09 -0.78
CA TYR A 131 -0.33 -14.79 -0.22
C TYR A 131 -1.53 -13.87 -0.21
N TYR A 132 -1.66 -13.12 0.87
CA TYR A 132 -2.60 -12.02 1.05
C TYR A 132 -1.80 -10.74 1.00
N VAL A 133 -2.22 -9.80 0.15
CA VAL A 133 -1.45 -8.57 -0.15
C VAL A 133 -2.37 -7.36 -0.08
N GLN A 134 -1.84 -6.22 0.37
CA GLN A 134 -2.50 -4.92 0.29
C GLN A 134 -1.47 -3.84 -0.08
N VAL A 135 -1.92 -2.83 -0.85
CA VAL A 135 -1.12 -1.65 -1.18
C VAL A 135 -1.65 -0.47 -0.36
N LEU A 136 -0.76 0.19 0.36
CA LEU A 136 -1.07 1.37 1.17
C LEU A 136 -0.35 2.57 0.56
N SER A 137 -1.10 3.61 0.24
CA SER A 137 -0.51 4.93 -0.01
C SER A 137 -0.28 5.63 1.34
N VAL A 138 0.95 6.08 1.58
CA VAL A 138 1.32 6.90 2.74
C VAL A 138 1.51 8.33 2.24
N LEU A 139 0.66 9.23 2.69
CA LEU A 139 0.69 10.64 2.32
C LEU A 139 1.82 11.36 3.06
N ALA A 140 2.27 12.50 2.53
CA ALA A 140 3.24 13.38 3.19
C ALA A 140 2.77 13.92 4.56
N SER A 141 1.48 13.78 4.88
CA SER A 141 0.86 14.04 6.18
C SER A 141 0.96 12.87 7.18
N ASN A 142 1.67 11.78 6.83
CA ASN A 142 1.65 10.47 7.49
C ASN A 142 0.27 9.81 7.60
N GLN A 143 -0.74 10.30 6.88
CA GLN A 143 -2.01 9.60 6.71
C GLN A 143 -1.82 8.37 5.81
N ILE A 144 -2.53 7.29 6.09
CA ILE A 144 -2.42 6.01 5.38
C ILE A 144 -3.77 5.65 4.77
N VAL A 145 -3.80 5.35 3.47
CA VAL A 145 -4.98 4.83 2.77
C VAL A 145 -4.63 3.49 2.14
N ALA A 146 -5.26 2.42 2.61
CA ALA A 146 -5.03 1.04 2.19
C ALA A 146 -6.02 0.56 1.11
N SER A 147 -5.57 -0.37 0.27
CA SER A 147 -6.44 -1.15 -0.62
C SER A 147 -7.27 -2.19 0.14
N LYS A 148 -8.22 -2.80 -0.56
CA LYS A 148 -8.73 -4.13 -0.15
C LYS A 148 -7.54 -5.11 -0.11
N ILE A 149 -7.59 -6.09 0.79
CA ILE A 149 -6.68 -7.25 0.76
C ILE A 149 -7.05 -8.11 -0.45
N PHE A 150 -6.08 -8.55 -1.23
CA PHE A 150 -6.25 -9.44 -2.37
C PHE A 150 -5.39 -10.71 -2.24
N THR A 151 -5.90 -11.81 -2.80
CA THR A 151 -5.33 -13.14 -2.67
C THR A 151 -4.54 -13.50 -3.93
N LEU A 152 -3.25 -13.79 -3.78
CA LEU A 152 -2.36 -14.29 -4.83
C LEU A 152 -1.96 -15.73 -4.53
N ASN A 153 -1.99 -16.61 -5.52
CA ASN A 153 -1.41 -17.95 -5.38
C ASN A 153 -0.05 -17.98 -6.10
N ALA A 154 1.03 -18.22 -5.37
CA ALA A 154 2.36 -18.39 -5.96
C ALA A 154 2.43 -19.76 -6.65
N SER A 155 2.41 -19.79 -7.99
CA SER A 155 2.68 -20.93 -8.91
C SER A 155 2.25 -22.34 -8.46
N SER A 156 1.32 -22.98 -9.19
CA SER A 156 0.95 -24.37 -8.93
C SER A 156 2.11 -25.34 -9.20
N LEU A 157 2.07 -26.55 -8.63
CA LEU A 157 3.14 -27.54 -8.82
C LEU A 157 3.44 -27.87 -10.30
N PRO A 158 2.43 -27.99 -11.20
CA PRO A 158 2.67 -28.08 -12.65
C PRO A 158 3.44 -26.88 -13.22
N ASP A 159 3.12 -25.65 -12.82
CA ASP A 159 3.87 -24.45 -13.26
C ASP A 159 5.33 -24.52 -12.78
N ILE A 160 5.55 -25.03 -11.57
CA ILE A 160 6.88 -25.23 -10.99
C ILE A 160 7.72 -26.21 -11.85
N LEU A 161 7.10 -27.28 -12.36
CA LEU A 161 7.75 -28.22 -13.26
C LEU A 161 8.00 -27.62 -14.66
N ILE A 162 7.08 -26.80 -15.18
CA ILE A 162 7.19 -26.21 -16.53
C ILE A 162 8.38 -25.23 -16.63
N ASN A 163 8.51 -24.23 -15.73
CA ASN A 163 9.69 -23.35 -15.83
C ASN A 163 10.98 -24.04 -15.39
N LEU A 164 10.93 -25.11 -14.57
CA LEU A 164 12.12 -25.92 -14.29
C LEU A 164 12.63 -26.61 -15.58
N ALA A 165 11.73 -27.16 -16.40
CA ALA A 165 12.08 -27.68 -17.72
C ALA A 165 12.65 -26.58 -18.64
N MET A 166 12.11 -25.35 -18.60
CA MET A 166 12.67 -24.21 -19.34
C MET A 166 14.08 -23.83 -18.85
N TYR A 167 14.34 -23.79 -17.55
CA TYR A 167 15.68 -23.53 -16.99
C TYR A 167 16.68 -24.61 -17.44
N ILE A 168 16.30 -25.89 -17.39
CA ILE A 168 17.12 -27.01 -17.88
C ILE A 168 17.40 -26.84 -19.39
N GLY A 169 16.40 -26.43 -20.17
CA GLY A 169 16.55 -26.12 -21.59
C GLY A 169 17.54 -24.99 -21.86
N ILE A 170 17.42 -23.85 -21.16
CA ILE A 170 18.30 -22.69 -21.29
C ILE A 170 19.74 -23.05 -20.91
N ILE A 171 19.95 -23.73 -19.78
CA ILE A 171 21.28 -24.17 -19.32
C ILE A 171 21.89 -25.15 -20.34
N THR A 172 21.11 -26.11 -20.84
CA THR A 172 21.57 -27.08 -21.86
C THR A 172 21.97 -26.37 -23.15
N TYR A 173 21.16 -25.42 -23.62
CA TYR A 173 21.47 -24.60 -24.81
C TYR A 173 22.77 -23.83 -24.63
N LEU A 174 22.96 -23.13 -23.50
CA LEU A 174 24.18 -22.38 -23.20
C LEU A 174 25.42 -23.28 -23.16
N VAL A 175 25.33 -24.46 -22.53
CA VAL A 175 26.44 -25.44 -22.49
C VAL A 175 26.78 -25.97 -23.89
N VAL A 176 25.78 -26.22 -24.74
CA VAL A 176 26.00 -26.64 -26.13
C VAL A 176 26.62 -25.50 -26.96
N ALA A 177 26.10 -24.28 -26.87
CA ALA A 177 26.63 -23.11 -27.56
C ALA A 177 28.10 -22.84 -27.19
N VAL A 178 28.44 -22.86 -25.89
CA VAL A 178 29.82 -22.70 -25.42
C VAL A 178 30.72 -23.85 -25.90
N ARG A 179 30.24 -25.09 -25.97
CA ARG A 179 30.99 -26.23 -26.55
C ARG A 179 31.26 -26.03 -28.06
N ILE A 180 30.27 -25.56 -28.82
CA ILE A 180 30.42 -25.27 -30.26
C ILE A 180 31.42 -24.13 -30.49
N LEU A 181 31.27 -23.01 -29.78
CA LEU A 181 32.18 -21.87 -29.85
C LEU A 181 33.63 -22.27 -29.50
N ARG A 182 33.84 -23.01 -28.41
CA ARG A 182 35.17 -23.53 -28.03
C ARG A 182 35.79 -24.42 -29.11
N ARG A 183 35.00 -25.22 -29.82
CA ARG A 183 35.48 -26.03 -30.98
C ARG A 183 35.86 -25.14 -32.17
N ALA A 184 35.07 -24.12 -32.49
CA ALA A 184 35.35 -23.17 -33.57
C ALA A 184 36.64 -22.36 -33.30
N PHE A 185 36.80 -21.82 -32.09
CA PHE A 185 38.00 -21.06 -31.70
C PHE A 185 39.28 -21.93 -31.66
N LYS A 186 39.19 -23.23 -31.30
CA LYS A 186 40.34 -24.14 -31.40
C LYS A 186 40.78 -24.33 -32.86
N LYS A 187 39.84 -24.58 -33.79
CA LYS A 187 40.18 -24.76 -35.23
C LYS A 187 40.85 -23.51 -35.85
N LYS A 188 40.50 -22.30 -35.39
CA LYS A 188 41.12 -21.03 -35.84
C LYS A 188 42.51 -20.74 -35.25
N ARG A 189 43.07 -21.62 -34.40
CA ARG A 189 44.43 -21.51 -33.83
C ARG A 189 45.41 -22.56 -34.38
N THR A 190 44.99 -23.35 -35.35
CA THR A 190 45.79 -24.41 -35.99
C THR A 190 45.86 -24.22 -37.51
N VAL A 191 45.95 -22.95 -37.92
CA VAL A 191 46.16 -22.43 -39.27
C VAL A 191 47.08 -21.23 -39.13
#